data_AF-A0A760DKA1-F1
#
_entry.id   AF-A0A760DKA1-F1
#
_cell.length_a   1.000
_cell.length_b   1.000
_cell.length_c   1.000
_cell.angle_alpha   90.00
_cell.angle_beta   90.00
_cell.angle_gamma   90.00
#
_symmetry.space_group_name_H-M   'P 1'
#
loop_
_entity.id
_entity.type
_entity.pdbx_description
1 polymer ?
#
loop_
_entity_poly.entity_id
_entity_poly.type
_entity_poly.pdbx_seq_one_letter_code
_entity_poly.pdbx_strand_id
1 'polypeptide(L)' 'MAKAKEFATKPLTPSIQEAKVGNFVIRHDKATGEIFVGHMGKREIRTYYKYDGRSSTPFQDAIDLAGAK' A
#
# COMPACT_ATOMS: atom_id res chain seq x y z
N MET A 1 -3.01 -0.27 14.19
CA MET A 1 -2.08 0.75 13.65
C MET A 1 -0.59 0.36 13.74
N ALA A 2 -0.16 -0.51 14.66
CA ALA A 2 1.25 -0.95 14.75
C ALA A 2 1.76 -1.59 13.44
N LYS A 3 1.06 -2.59 12.92
CA LYS A 3 1.43 -3.30 11.67
C LYS A 3 1.60 -2.39 10.45
N ALA A 4 0.76 -1.37 10.31
CA ALA A 4 0.84 -0.44 9.18
C ALA A 4 2.08 0.46 9.27
N LYS A 5 2.47 0.88 10.48
CA LYS A 5 3.73 1.61 10.72
C LYS A 5 4.94 0.71 10.47
N GLU A 6 4.91 -0.53 10.97
CA GLU A 6 5.97 -1.52 10.72
C GLU A 6 6.16 -1.78 9.22
N PHE A 7 5.05 -1.98 8.49
CA PHE A 7 5.08 -2.19 7.04
C PHE A 7 5.58 -0.97 6.26
N ALA A 8 5.23 0.25 6.71
CA ALA A 8 5.77 1.47 6.12
C ALA A 8 7.29 1.57 6.29
N THR A 9 7.83 1.08 7.40
CA THR A 9 9.28 1.04 7.67
C THR A 9 10.00 -0.18 7.11
N LYS A 10 9.28 -1.19 6.60
CA LYS A 10 9.92 -2.38 6.01
C LYS A 10 10.78 -1.96 4.80
N PRO A 11 11.98 -2.55 4.65
CA PRO A 11 12.81 -2.34 3.46
C PRO A 11 12.07 -2.83 2.22
N LEU A 12 12.29 -2.16 1.08
CA LEU A 12 11.80 -2.63 -0.22
C LEU A 12 12.52 -3.95 -0.55
N THR A 13 11.78 -5.04 -0.50
CA THR A 13 12.22 -6.34 -1.00
C THR A 13 11.73 -6.50 -2.45
N PRO A 14 12.32 -7.41 -3.25
CA PRO A 14 11.85 -7.69 -4.61
C PRO A 14 10.39 -8.18 -4.66
N SER A 15 9.84 -8.66 -3.54
CA SER A 15 8.43 -9.07 -3.40
C SER A 15 7.48 -7.90 -3.19
N ILE A 16 7.99 -6.72 -2.82
CA ILE A 16 7.19 -5.51 -2.58
C ILE A 16 7.17 -4.66 -3.85
N GLN A 17 5.98 -4.44 -4.38
CA GLN A 17 5.73 -3.42 -5.39
C GLN A 17 5.43 -2.08 -4.72
N GLU A 18 6.05 -1.00 -5.20
CA GLU A 18 5.78 0.36 -4.76
C GLU A 18 5.31 1.21 -5.96
N ALA A 19 4.27 2.00 -5.77
CA ALA A 19 3.81 3.02 -6.70
C ALA A 19 3.61 4.35 -5.96
N LYS A 20 3.83 5.46 -6.66
CA LYS A 20 3.56 6.80 -6.17
C LYS A 20 2.49 7.45 -7.04
N VAL A 21 1.42 7.92 -6.41
CA VAL A 21 0.27 8.54 -7.07
C VAL A 21 0.05 9.89 -6.42
N GLY A 22 0.57 10.95 -7.05
CA GLY A 22 0.58 12.30 -6.45
C GLY A 22 1.29 12.30 -5.09
N ASN A 23 0.56 12.67 -4.03
CA ASN A 23 1.07 12.67 -2.66
C ASN A 23 0.90 11.33 -1.92
N PHE A 24 0.42 10.28 -2.58
CA PHE A 24 0.25 8.97 -1.98
C PHE A 24 1.36 8.00 -2.38
N VAL A 25 1.81 7.21 -1.42
CA VAL A 25 2.67 6.05 -1.63
C VAL A 25 1.83 4.79 -1.40
N ILE A 26 1.84 3.91 -2.40
CA ILE A 26 1.15 2.62 -2.37
C ILE A 26 2.23 1.55 -2.36
N ARG A 27 2.17 0.64 -1.40
CA ARG A 27 3.04 -0.53 -1.31
C ARG A 27 2.20 -1.78 -1.25
N HIS A 28 2.57 -2.79 -2.02
CA HIS A 28 1.93 -4.10 -2.02
C HIS A 28 2.99 -5.18 -1.91
N ASP A 29 2.91 -5.99 -0.85
CA ASP A 29 3.73 -7.18 -0.70
C ASP A 29 3.02 -8.36 -1.35
N LYS A 30 3.61 -8.91 -2.43
CA LYS A 30 3.04 -10.05 -3.14
C LYS A 30 3.14 -11.37 -2.36
N ALA A 31 4.03 -11.45 -1.38
CA ALA A 31 4.25 -12.67 -0.61
C ALA A 31 3.19 -12.83 0.49
N THR A 32 2.78 -11.73 1.12
CA THR A 32 1.80 -11.72 2.20
C THR A 32 0.44 -11.17 1.78
N GLY A 33 0.36 -10.47 0.64
CA GLY A 33 -0.84 -9.75 0.21
C GLY A 33 -1.07 -8.45 0.98
N GLU A 34 -0.11 -7.96 1.76
CA GLU A 34 -0.25 -6.71 2.50
C GLU A 34 -0.24 -5.50 1.56
N ILE A 35 -1.23 -4.63 1.68
CA ILE A 35 -1.33 -3.37 0.96
C ILE A 35 -1.32 -2.22 1.93
N PHE A 36 -0.51 -1.23 1.62
CA PHE A 36 -0.35 0.00 2.36
C PHE A 36 -0.55 1.18 1.43
N VAL A 37 -1.34 2.16 1.87
CA VAL A 37 -1.50 3.45 1.21
C VAL A 37 -1.24 4.54 2.24
N GLY A 38 -0.14 5.27 2.07
CA GLY A 38 0.25 6.39 2.93
C GLY A 38 0.22 7.71 2.18
N HIS A 39 -0.12 8.80 2.86
CA HIS A 39 0.02 10.16 2.35
C HIS A 39 1.39 10.72 2.74
N MET A 40 2.29 10.90 1.78
CA MET A 40 3.67 11.34 1.98
C MET A 40 3.74 12.74 2.60
N GLY A 41 2.87 13.67 2.17
CA GLY A 41 2.91 15.07 2.63
C GLY A 41 2.37 15.30 4.04
N LYS A 42 1.48 14.42 4.53
CA LYS A 42 0.86 14.53 5.87
C LYS A 42 1.40 13.49 6.85
N ARG A 43 2.21 12.54 6.35
CA ARG A 43 2.72 11.38 7.11
C ARG A 43 1.59 10.57 7.76
N GLU A 44 0.47 10.44 7.05
CA GLU A 44 -0.72 9.72 7.48
C GLU A 44 -0.87 8.40 6.74
N ILE A 45 -1.44 7.40 7.40
CA ILE A 45 -1.78 6.12 6.79
C ILE A 45 -3.24 6.21 6.37
N ARG A 46 -3.50 6.24 5.07
CA ARG A 46 -4.87 6.33 4.54
C ARG A 46 -5.57 4.99 4.63
N THR A 47 -4.91 3.93 4.20
CA THR A 47 -5.41 2.56 4.36
C THR A 47 -4.27 1.57 4.51
N TYR A 48 -4.53 0.50 5.24
CA TYR A 48 -3.66 -0.67 5.32
C TYR A 48 -4.54 -1.89 5.51
N TYR A 49 -4.41 -2.85 4.61
CA TYR A 49 -5.20 -4.08 4.63
C TYR A 49 -4.38 -5.24 4.10
N LYS A 50 -4.72 -6.45 4.53
CA LYS A 50 -4.20 -7.67 3.95
C LYS A 50 -5.21 -8.18 2.94
N TYR A 51 -4.73 -8.46 1.75
CA TYR A 51 -5.53 -9.00 0.70
C TYR A 51 -5.73 -10.50 0.87
N ASP A 52 -6.99 -10.92 0.92
CA ASP A 52 -7.40 -12.31 1.19
C ASP A 52 -7.68 -13.11 -0.11
N GLY A 53 -7.20 -12.63 -1.27
CA GLY A 53 -7.35 -13.33 -2.56
C GLY A 53 -8.67 -13.08 -3.31
N ARG A 54 -9.44 -12.05 -2.94
CA ARG A 54 -10.82 -11.83 -3.47
C ARG A 54 -10.91 -11.13 -4.82
N SER A 55 -9.93 -10.32 -5.20
CA SER A 55 -9.84 -9.69 -6.53
C SER A 55 -8.66 -10.31 -7.32
N SER A 56 -8.48 -9.95 -8.59
CA SER A 56 -7.28 -10.37 -9.33
C SER A 56 -6.16 -9.31 -9.31
N THR A 57 -6.44 -8.07 -8.90
CA THR A 57 -5.56 -6.90 -9.11
C THR A 57 -5.51 -5.93 -7.92
N PRO A 58 -5.15 -6.39 -6.71
CA PRO A 58 -5.29 -5.57 -5.51
C PRO A 58 -4.36 -4.35 -5.47
N PHE A 59 -3.22 -4.41 -6.15
CA PHE A 59 -2.33 -3.27 -6.29
C PHE A 59 -2.93 -2.15 -7.16
N GLN A 60 -3.63 -2.52 -8.23
CA GLN A 60 -4.28 -1.55 -9.11
C GLN A 60 -5.48 -0.91 -8.40
N ASP A 61 -6.29 -1.70 -7.67
CA ASP A 61 -7.36 -1.18 -6.81
C ASP A 61 -6.84 -0.13 -5.81
N ALA A 62 -5.67 -0.38 -5.20
CA ALA A 62 -5.07 0.56 -4.26
C ALA A 62 -4.56 1.85 -4.94
N ILE A 63 -4.06 1.75 -6.17
CA ILE A 63 -3.68 2.89 -7.01
C ILE A 63 -4.91 3.71 -7.37
N ASP A 64 -5.99 3.06 -7.82
CA ASP A 64 -7.26 3.70 -8.16
C ASP A 64 -7.87 4.41 -6.94
N LEU A 65 -7.88 3.75 -5.78
CA LEU A 65 -8.37 4.34 -4.53
C LEU A 65 -7.53 5.54 -4.06
N ALA A 66 -6.23 5.54 -4.34
CA ALA A 66 -5.36 6.67 -4.03
C ALA A 66 -5.54 7.84 -5.02
N GLY A 67 -5.79 7.52 -6.29
CA GLY A 67 -5.97 8.47 -7.39
C GLY A 67 -7.39 9.02 -7.55
N ALA A 68 -8.40 8.34 -6.99
CA ALA A 68 -9.78 8.80 -6.93
C ALA A 68 -9.83 10.12 -6.14
N LYS A 69 -10.03 11.20 -6.90
CA LYS A 69 -9.96 12.59 -6.46
C LYS A 69 -11.36 13.11 -6.14
#